data_AF-A0A7W4D7P3-F1
#
_entry.id   AF-A0A7W4D7P3-F1
#
_cell.length_a   1.000
_cell.length_b   1.000
_cell.length_c   1.000
_cell.angle_alpha   90.00
_cell.angle_beta   90.00
_cell.angle_gamma   90.00
#
_symmetry.space_group_name_H-M   'P 1'
#
loop_
_entity.id
_entity.type
_entity.pdbx_description
1 polymer ?
#
loop_
_entity_poly.entity_id
_entity_poly.type
_entity_poly.pdbx_seq_one_letter_code
_entity_poly.pdbx_strand_id
1 'polypeptide(L)'
;MMHALDHLETGSKFDNDIYGIELGKALDSEIRPSPSDAASDGVWSFLSLAMFPDVVHRRWPAESPAFELSKDRWIGGQVGRDRNYLKLSWRRWRVLGQVMEEASPKLGEDEFGALLERSAVARNARLVRLAAQEVISFSGQDGARSEFARALMKQITYRSGPLNLDILTVDELGDLVGECAEAVMSRGAPRRAAAESAS
;
A
#
# COMPACT_ATOMS: atom_id res chain seq x y z
N MET A 1 -16.27 12.41 13.80
CA MET A 1 -16.32 11.47 12.65
C MET A 1 -14.95 10.86 12.30
N MET A 2 -13.81 11.41 12.76
CA MET A 2 -12.49 10.75 12.67
C MET A 2 -11.77 10.64 14.02
N HIS A 3 -12.54 10.54 15.11
CA HIS A 3 -11.99 10.44 16.48
C HIS A 3 -11.08 9.22 16.69
N ALA A 4 -11.24 8.19 15.86
CA ALA A 4 -10.36 7.03 15.82
C ALA A 4 -8.90 7.39 15.49
N LEU A 5 -8.63 8.57 14.91
CA LEU A 5 -7.28 9.01 14.55
C LEU A 5 -6.71 10.03 15.54
N ASP A 6 -7.50 10.54 16.48
CA ASP A 6 -7.11 11.67 17.36
C ASP A 6 -6.00 11.28 18.35
N HIS A 7 -5.85 9.99 18.65
CA HIS A 7 -4.85 9.45 19.56
C HIS A 7 -3.62 8.88 18.86
N LEU A 8 -3.60 8.89 17.52
CA LEU A 8 -2.51 8.34 16.73
C LEU A 8 -1.51 9.45 16.39
N GLU A 9 -0.25 9.21 16.73
CA GLU A 9 0.84 10.09 16.35
C GLU A 9 1.20 9.93 14.87
N THR A 10 1.91 10.92 14.33
CA THR A 10 2.51 10.88 13.00
C THR A 10 3.90 11.51 13.10
N GLY A 11 4.87 10.97 12.36
CA GLY A 11 6.23 11.51 12.38
C GLY A 11 7.31 10.44 12.26
N SER A 12 7.13 9.28 12.89
CA SER A 12 7.95 8.11 12.62
C SER A 12 7.37 7.24 11.50
N LYS A 13 8.18 6.38 10.88
CA LYS A 13 7.69 5.41 9.88
C LYS A 13 6.58 4.52 10.46
N PHE A 14 6.80 4.01 11.67
CA PHE A 14 5.86 3.11 12.33
C PHE A 14 4.50 3.77 12.59
N ASP A 15 4.51 4.98 13.15
CA ASP A 15 3.25 5.70 13.45
C ASP A 15 2.52 6.05 12.17
N ASN A 16 3.25 6.45 11.13
CA ASN A 16 2.69 6.74 9.81
C ASN A 16 2.04 5.51 9.15
N ASP A 17 2.62 4.32 9.34
CA ASP A 17 2.08 3.07 8.81
C ASP A 17 0.79 2.69 9.56
N ILE A 18 0.76 2.81 10.90
CA ILE A 18 -0.45 2.61 11.71
C ILE A 18 -1.53 3.61 11.33
N TYR A 19 -1.19 4.90 11.27
CA TYR A 19 -2.13 5.96 10.94
C TYR A 19 -2.77 5.73 9.56
N GLY A 20 -1.99 5.28 8.57
CA GLY A 20 -2.50 4.95 7.25
C GLY A 20 -3.50 3.78 7.24
N ILE A 21 -3.29 2.77 8.10
CA ILE A 21 -4.22 1.63 8.26
C ILE A 21 -5.55 2.12 8.85
N GLU A 22 -5.49 2.79 9.99
CA GLU A 22 -6.69 3.26 10.70
C GLU A 22 -7.47 4.29 9.86
N LEU A 23 -6.77 5.14 9.12
CA LEU A 23 -7.40 6.07 8.17
C LEU A 23 -8.14 5.32 7.06
N GLY A 24 -7.52 4.29 6.47
CA GLY A 24 -8.16 3.47 5.44
C GLY A 24 -9.42 2.78 5.94
N LYS A 25 -9.37 2.24 7.17
CA LYS A 25 -10.49 1.61 7.85
C LYS A 25 -11.62 2.59 8.12
N ALA A 26 -11.32 3.77 8.66
CA ALA A 26 -12.31 4.81 8.92
C ALA A 26 -12.97 5.33 7.62
N LEU A 27 -12.19 5.49 6.54
CA LEU A 27 -12.74 5.86 5.23
C LEU A 27 -13.70 4.79 4.70
N ASP A 28 -13.38 3.50 4.89
CA ASP A 28 -14.24 2.40 4.46
C ASP A 28 -15.50 2.24 5.33
N SER A 29 -15.43 2.46 6.65
CA SER A 29 -16.58 2.31 7.55
C SER A 29 -17.50 3.52 7.60
N GLU A 30 -16.93 4.73 7.66
CA GLU A 30 -17.69 5.96 7.89
C GLU A 30 -18.16 6.59 6.58
N ILE A 31 -17.24 6.82 5.64
CA ILE A 31 -17.54 7.48 4.36
C ILE A 31 -18.22 6.51 3.40
N ARG A 32 -17.78 5.24 3.36
CA ARG A 32 -18.30 4.21 2.45
C ARG A 32 -18.45 4.72 1.01
N PRO A 33 -17.37 5.16 0.34
CA PRO A 33 -17.45 5.69 -1.01
C PRO A 33 -18.12 4.68 -1.96
N SER A 34 -19.09 5.13 -2.74
CA SER A 34 -19.65 4.30 -3.81
C SER A 34 -18.57 3.99 -4.86
N PRO A 35 -18.71 2.92 -5.68
CA PRO A 35 -17.74 2.64 -6.74
C PRO A 35 -17.53 3.83 -7.70
N SER A 36 -18.59 4.60 -7.97
CA SER A 36 -18.54 5.80 -8.81
C SER A 36 -17.74 6.91 -8.14
N ASP A 37 -17.97 7.17 -6.86
CA ASP A 37 -17.22 8.18 -6.10
C ASP A 37 -15.75 7.79 -5.94
N ALA A 38 -15.49 6.52 -5.62
CA ALA A 38 -14.16 5.98 -5.47
C ALA A 38 -13.30 6.10 -6.75
N ALA A 39 -13.95 6.01 -7.92
CA ALA A 39 -13.30 6.16 -9.22
C ALA A 39 -13.03 7.63 -9.60
N SER A 40 -13.66 8.60 -8.91
CA SER A 40 -13.54 10.02 -9.21
C SER A 40 -12.41 10.68 -8.42
N ASP A 41 -11.34 11.10 -9.11
CA ASP A 41 -10.22 11.83 -8.48
C ASP A 41 -10.68 13.16 -7.85
N GLY A 42 -11.74 13.77 -8.41
CA GLY A 42 -12.34 14.99 -7.88
C GLY A 42 -12.96 14.79 -6.50
N VAL A 43 -13.55 13.62 -6.22
CA VAL A 43 -14.08 13.29 -4.88
C VAL A 43 -12.95 13.25 -3.87
N TRP A 44 -11.86 12.55 -4.17
CA TRP A 44 -10.72 12.45 -3.27
C TRP A 44 -10.03 13.78 -3.03
N SER A 45 -9.91 14.62 -4.07
CA SER A 45 -9.41 16.00 -3.97
C SER A 45 -10.32 16.88 -3.11
N PHE A 46 -11.64 16.76 -3.26
CA PHE A 46 -12.59 17.49 -2.43
C PHE A 46 -12.49 17.05 -0.96
N LEU A 47 -12.40 15.75 -0.69
CA LEU A 47 -12.26 15.24 0.66
C LEU A 47 -10.98 15.73 1.33
N SER A 48 -9.84 15.72 0.63
CA SER A 48 -8.57 16.17 1.19
C SER A 48 -8.47 17.69 1.35
N LEU A 49 -9.07 18.48 0.45
CA LEU A 49 -8.95 19.94 0.49
C LEU A 49 -10.03 20.63 1.32
N ALA A 50 -11.26 20.11 1.31
CA ALA A 50 -12.42 20.79 1.90
C ALA A 50 -12.96 20.10 3.16
N MET A 51 -12.96 18.77 3.23
CA MET A 51 -13.60 18.04 4.34
C MET A 51 -12.63 17.62 5.44
N PHE A 52 -11.45 17.14 5.05
CA PHE A 52 -10.46 16.57 5.97
C PHE A 52 -9.02 17.10 5.74
N PRO A 53 -8.83 18.43 5.61
CA PRO A 53 -7.51 19.00 5.38
C PRO A 53 -6.55 18.78 6.55
N ASP A 54 -7.05 18.77 7.77
CA ASP A 54 -6.30 18.52 9.01
C ASP A 54 -5.68 17.11 9.02
N VAL A 55 -6.44 16.12 8.55
CA VAL A 55 -6.01 14.71 8.48
C VAL A 55 -4.86 14.54 7.50
N VAL A 56 -4.96 15.16 6.33
CA VAL A 56 -3.89 15.10 5.33
C VAL A 56 -2.68 15.91 5.80
N HIS A 57 -2.90 17.09 6.36
CA HIS A 57 -1.85 17.96 6.91
C HIS A 57 -1.04 17.28 8.02
N ARG A 58 -1.70 16.51 8.89
CA ARG A 58 -1.02 15.81 9.99
C ARG A 58 0.11 14.90 9.46
N ARG A 59 -0.12 14.21 8.35
CA ARG A 59 0.87 13.32 7.73
C ARG A 59 1.75 13.99 6.68
N TRP A 60 1.18 14.94 5.94
CA TRP A 60 1.79 15.64 4.80
C TRP A 60 1.66 17.16 4.99
N PRO A 61 2.35 17.74 6.00
CA PRO A 61 2.29 19.16 6.27
C PRO A 61 2.95 19.96 5.14
N ALA A 62 2.69 21.27 5.13
CA ALA A 62 3.41 22.17 4.23
C ALA A 62 4.90 22.15 4.53
N GLU A 63 5.73 21.93 3.50
CA GLU A 63 7.18 21.88 3.68
C GLU A 63 7.77 23.30 3.74
N SER A 64 8.58 23.55 4.78
CA SER A 64 9.33 24.79 4.95
C SER A 64 10.53 24.82 3.99
N PRO A 65 10.92 25.98 3.42
CA PRO A 65 10.44 27.35 3.71
C PRO A 65 9.34 27.85 2.78
N ALA A 66 8.99 27.09 1.73
CA ALA A 66 8.05 27.53 0.70
C ALA A 66 6.57 27.45 1.16
N PHE A 67 6.30 26.76 2.28
CA PHE A 67 4.94 26.46 2.76
C PHE A 67 4.07 25.80 1.68
N GLU A 68 4.69 24.97 0.83
CA GLU A 68 4.01 24.28 -0.26
C GLU A 68 3.46 22.93 0.21
N LEU A 69 2.20 22.67 -0.16
CA LEU A 69 1.57 21.38 0.04
C LEU A 69 1.96 20.43 -1.10
N SER A 70 2.21 19.17 -0.75
CA SER A 70 2.47 18.13 -1.75
C SER A 70 1.25 17.91 -2.64
N LYS A 71 1.30 18.42 -3.88
CA LYS A 71 0.20 18.28 -4.86
C LYS A 71 -0.20 16.82 -5.09
N ASP A 72 0.78 15.92 -5.15
CA ASP A 72 0.56 14.47 -5.27
C ASP A 72 -0.29 13.89 -4.14
N ARG A 73 -0.05 14.32 -2.90
CA ARG A 73 -0.72 13.75 -1.70
C ARG A 73 -2.07 14.39 -1.44
N TRP A 74 -2.18 15.68 -1.72
CA TRP A 74 -3.37 16.47 -1.46
C TRP A 74 -4.37 16.41 -2.59
N ILE A 75 -3.94 16.50 -3.85
CA ILE A 75 -4.85 16.49 -5.00
C ILE A 75 -4.84 15.09 -5.62
N GLY A 76 -3.66 14.54 -5.90
CA GLY A 76 -3.53 13.31 -6.69
C GLY A 76 -3.56 13.60 -8.19
N GLY A 77 -3.84 12.55 -8.99
CA GLY A 77 -4.04 12.65 -10.44
C GLY A 77 -2.87 13.24 -11.26
N GLN A 78 -1.65 13.29 -10.71
CA GLN A 78 -0.48 13.78 -11.43
C GLN A 78 0.03 12.71 -12.42
N VAL A 79 0.56 13.16 -13.56
CA VAL A 79 1.10 12.39 -14.70
C VAL A 79 1.32 10.89 -14.42
N GLY A 80 0.29 10.07 -14.68
CA GLY A 80 0.38 8.61 -14.67
C GLY A 80 0.38 7.91 -13.30
N ARG A 81 0.32 8.65 -12.18
CA ARG A 81 0.26 8.05 -10.83
C ARG A 81 -0.63 8.87 -9.89
N ASP A 82 -1.74 8.28 -9.49
CA ASP A 82 -2.59 8.87 -8.46
C ASP A 82 -2.10 8.51 -7.06
N ARG A 83 -1.63 9.52 -6.32
CA ARG A 83 -1.01 9.38 -5.00
C ARG A 83 -1.77 10.11 -3.88
N ASN A 84 -3.03 10.48 -4.13
CA ASN A 84 -3.87 11.12 -3.12
C ASN A 84 -3.89 10.26 -1.84
N TYR A 85 -3.59 10.88 -0.70
CA TYR A 85 -3.34 10.14 0.54
C TYR A 85 -4.59 9.41 1.04
N LEU A 86 -5.75 10.07 1.02
CA LEU A 86 -7.01 9.46 1.45
C LEU A 86 -7.38 8.29 0.55
N LYS A 87 -7.30 8.48 -0.77
CA LYS A 87 -7.59 7.43 -1.76
C LYS A 87 -6.69 6.22 -1.59
N LEU A 88 -5.39 6.45 -1.42
CA LEU A 88 -4.42 5.37 -1.23
C LEU A 88 -4.67 4.61 0.07
N SER A 89 -4.90 5.30 1.19
CA SER A 89 -5.20 4.67 2.48
C SER A 89 -6.48 3.81 2.40
N TRP A 90 -7.55 4.35 1.82
CA TRP A 90 -8.78 3.60 1.57
C TRP A 90 -8.54 2.38 0.66
N ARG A 91 -7.88 2.56 -0.49
CA ARG A 91 -7.63 1.47 -1.45
C ARG A 91 -6.80 0.35 -0.83
N ARG A 92 -5.78 0.68 -0.03
CA ARG A 92 -4.97 -0.30 0.69
C ARG A 92 -5.84 -1.14 1.62
N TRP A 93 -6.66 -0.48 2.44
CA TRP A 93 -7.59 -1.15 3.34
C TRP A 93 -8.60 -2.03 2.60
N ARG A 94 -9.23 -1.55 1.53
CA ARG A 94 -10.16 -2.34 0.71
C ARG A 94 -9.56 -3.62 0.17
N VAL A 95 -8.31 -3.57 -0.29
CA VAL A 95 -7.65 -4.73 -0.92
C VAL A 95 -7.14 -5.70 0.14
N LEU A 96 -6.39 -5.22 1.13
CA LEU A 96 -5.69 -6.08 2.08
C LEU A 96 -6.50 -6.38 3.35
N GLY A 97 -7.31 -5.44 3.81
CA GLY A 97 -8.15 -5.55 5.00
C GLY A 97 -7.37 -6.02 6.22
N GLN A 98 -7.90 -7.04 6.88
CA GLN A 98 -7.37 -7.59 8.14
C GLN A 98 -5.90 -8.04 8.07
N VAL A 99 -5.38 -8.40 6.89
CA VAL A 99 -3.95 -8.73 6.70
C VAL A 99 -3.05 -7.57 7.15
N MET A 100 -3.50 -6.31 7.03
CA MET A 100 -2.75 -5.14 7.50
C MET A 100 -2.72 -5.02 9.03
N GLU A 101 -3.81 -5.41 9.71
CA GLU A 101 -3.91 -5.39 11.17
C GLU A 101 -3.09 -6.49 11.80
N GLU A 102 -3.02 -7.65 11.17
CA GLU A 102 -2.28 -8.81 11.68
C GLU A 102 -0.77 -8.72 11.37
N ALA A 103 -0.37 -7.87 10.43
CA ALA A 103 1.02 -7.69 10.06
C ALA A 103 1.89 -7.21 11.23
N SER A 104 3.03 -7.88 11.44
CA SER A 104 4.08 -7.47 12.37
C SER A 104 5.46 -7.81 11.77
N PRO A 105 6.27 -6.81 11.38
CA PRO A 105 6.00 -5.37 11.41
C PRO A 105 4.94 -4.94 10.37
N LYS A 106 4.29 -3.79 10.58
CA LYS A 106 3.27 -3.25 9.66
C LYS A 106 3.80 -3.09 8.25
N LEU A 107 2.92 -3.27 7.26
CA LEU A 107 3.23 -2.96 5.86
C LEU A 107 3.26 -1.44 5.69
N GLY A 108 4.32 -0.92 5.06
CA GLY A 108 4.47 0.50 4.80
C GLY A 108 4.18 0.88 3.35
N GLU A 109 4.31 2.17 3.04
CA GLU A 109 4.01 2.69 1.70
C GLU A 109 4.75 1.99 0.55
N ASP A 110 6.01 1.63 0.76
CA ASP A 110 6.83 0.98 -0.27
C ASP A 110 6.34 -0.43 -0.59
N GLU A 111 6.01 -1.22 0.43
CA GLU A 111 5.45 -2.56 0.25
C GLU A 111 4.07 -2.49 -0.43
N PHE A 112 3.24 -1.51 -0.07
CA PHE A 112 1.95 -1.31 -0.74
C PHE A 112 2.10 -0.90 -2.20
N GLY A 113 3.05 -0.01 -2.50
CA GLY A 113 3.38 0.35 -3.88
C GLY A 113 3.74 -0.91 -4.67
N ALA A 114 4.63 -1.75 -4.13
CA ALA A 114 5.04 -2.98 -4.77
C ALA A 114 3.86 -3.96 -5.01
N LEU A 115 2.97 -4.12 -4.03
CA LEU A 115 1.81 -5.01 -4.08
C LEU A 115 0.70 -4.51 -5.04
N LEU A 116 0.50 -3.20 -5.16
CA LEU A 116 -0.67 -2.62 -5.85
C LEU A 116 -0.36 -1.94 -7.21
N GLU A 117 0.90 -1.65 -7.53
CA GLU A 117 1.25 -0.96 -8.79
C GLU A 117 1.00 -1.82 -10.04
N ARG A 118 0.93 -3.15 -9.93
CA ARG A 118 0.70 -4.05 -11.08
C ARG A 118 -0.79 -4.36 -11.26
N SER A 119 -1.47 -3.49 -12.01
CA SER A 119 -2.93 -3.44 -12.17
C SER A 119 -3.60 -4.74 -12.61
N ALA A 120 -2.93 -5.60 -13.39
CA ALA A 120 -3.51 -6.87 -13.86
C ALA A 120 -3.71 -7.86 -12.70
N VAL A 121 -2.73 -7.96 -11.81
CA VAL A 121 -2.73 -8.87 -10.66
C VAL A 121 -3.47 -8.24 -9.47
N ALA A 122 -3.35 -6.91 -9.32
CA ALA A 122 -3.97 -6.16 -8.23
C ALA A 122 -5.51 -6.18 -8.23
N ARG A 123 -6.16 -6.67 -9.30
CA ARG A 123 -7.62 -6.88 -9.33
C ARG A 123 -8.06 -8.14 -8.58
N ASN A 124 -7.17 -9.10 -8.34
CA ASN A 124 -7.48 -10.30 -7.57
C ASN A 124 -7.03 -10.09 -6.12
N ALA A 125 -7.95 -9.62 -5.26
CA ALA A 125 -7.65 -9.33 -3.86
C ALA A 125 -7.19 -10.57 -3.08
N ARG A 126 -7.66 -11.78 -3.43
CA ARG A 126 -7.23 -13.04 -2.80
C ARG A 126 -5.73 -13.25 -3.02
N LEU A 127 -5.28 -13.12 -4.27
CA LEU A 127 -3.88 -13.24 -4.63
C LEU A 127 -2.99 -12.17 -3.97
N VAL A 128 -3.45 -10.91 -3.94
CA VAL A 128 -2.70 -9.82 -3.30
C VAL A 128 -2.56 -10.03 -1.80
N ARG A 129 -3.59 -10.56 -1.13
CA ARG A 129 -3.53 -10.89 0.31
C ARG A 129 -2.56 -12.02 0.60
N LEU A 130 -2.57 -13.08 -0.20
CA LEU A 130 -1.60 -14.18 -0.09
C LEU A 130 -0.17 -13.67 -0.32
N ALA A 131 0.05 -12.85 -1.35
CA ALA A 131 1.36 -12.23 -1.59
C ALA A 131 1.79 -11.32 -0.44
N ALA A 132 0.87 -10.58 0.18
CA ALA A 132 1.16 -9.77 1.36
C ALA A 132 1.56 -10.62 2.57
N GLN A 133 0.94 -11.79 2.77
CA GLN A 133 1.31 -12.72 3.85
C GLN A 133 2.74 -13.24 3.69
N GLU A 134 3.18 -13.57 2.47
CA GLU A 134 4.58 -13.90 2.18
C GLU A 134 5.52 -12.73 2.50
N VAL A 135 5.14 -11.52 2.10
CA VAL A 135 5.94 -10.30 2.38
C VAL A 135 6.03 -10.02 3.89
N ILE A 136 4.98 -10.28 4.65
CA ILE A 136 4.96 -10.14 6.11
C ILE A 136 5.86 -11.20 6.77
N SER A 137 5.81 -12.44 6.26
CA SER A 137 6.59 -13.57 6.78
C SER A 137 8.07 -13.48 6.44
N PHE A 138 8.45 -12.65 5.48
CA PHE A 138 9.84 -12.45 5.08
C PHE A 138 10.65 -11.72 6.17
N SER A 139 11.56 -12.44 6.81
CA SER A 139 12.52 -11.91 7.78
C SER A 139 13.80 -11.42 7.09
N GLY A 140 13.77 -10.20 6.58
CA GLY A 140 14.94 -9.53 5.99
C GLY A 140 15.38 -8.29 6.77
N GLN A 141 16.56 -7.75 6.43
CA GLN A 141 17.02 -6.46 6.94
C GLN A 141 16.13 -5.31 6.45
N ASP A 142 16.22 -4.15 7.10
CA ASP A 142 15.46 -2.95 6.72
C ASP A 142 15.63 -2.58 5.23
N GLY A 143 14.52 -2.52 4.51
CA GLY A 143 14.45 -2.25 3.08
C GLY A 143 14.45 -3.50 2.18
N ALA A 144 14.96 -4.64 2.67
CA ALA A 144 14.92 -5.90 1.93
C ALA A 144 13.48 -6.39 1.70
N ARG A 145 12.56 -6.09 2.62
CA ARG A 145 11.15 -6.48 2.50
C ARG A 145 10.45 -5.80 1.31
N SER A 146 10.73 -4.52 1.06
CA SER A 146 10.19 -3.80 -0.10
C SER A 146 10.77 -4.34 -1.41
N GLU A 147 12.05 -4.69 -1.44
CA GLU A 147 12.69 -5.34 -2.60
C GLU A 147 12.11 -6.74 -2.85
N PHE A 148 11.92 -7.53 -1.78
CA PHE A 148 11.24 -8.81 -1.83
C PHE A 148 9.83 -8.67 -2.40
N ALA A 149 9.03 -7.73 -1.89
CA ALA A 149 7.69 -7.46 -2.41
C ALA A 149 7.70 -7.13 -3.91
N ARG A 150 8.63 -6.28 -4.37
CA ARG A 150 8.76 -5.94 -5.80
C ARG A 150 9.13 -7.15 -6.65
N ALA A 151 10.07 -7.97 -6.17
CA ALA A 151 10.55 -9.18 -6.84
C ALA A 151 9.46 -10.27 -6.88
N LEU A 152 8.79 -10.52 -5.76
CA LEU A 152 7.68 -11.46 -5.65
C LEU A 152 6.56 -11.09 -6.62
N MET A 153 6.11 -9.84 -6.60
CA MET A 153 5.04 -9.39 -7.51
C MET A 153 5.47 -9.45 -8.99
N LYS A 154 6.77 -9.34 -9.28
CA LYS A 154 7.30 -9.47 -10.65
C LYS A 154 7.20 -10.93 -11.10
N GLN A 155 7.58 -11.85 -10.21
CA GLN A 155 7.51 -13.27 -10.44
C GLN A 155 6.06 -13.75 -10.58
N ILE A 156 5.15 -13.29 -9.70
CA ILE A 156 3.71 -13.57 -9.80
C ILE A 156 3.18 -13.09 -11.15
N THR A 157 3.44 -11.84 -11.54
CA THR A 157 2.96 -11.28 -12.82
C THR A 157 3.46 -12.09 -14.01
N TYR A 158 4.72 -12.53 -13.97
CA TYR A 158 5.31 -13.35 -15.03
C TYR A 158 4.64 -14.73 -15.12
N ARG A 159 4.40 -15.40 -13.99
CA ARG A 159 3.78 -16.74 -13.98
C ARG A 159 2.27 -16.72 -14.18
N SER A 160 1.59 -15.64 -13.79
CA SER A 160 0.14 -15.49 -13.94
C SER A 160 -0.29 -15.01 -15.31
N GLY A 161 0.63 -14.52 -16.16
CA GLY A 161 0.31 -13.99 -17.49
C GLY A 161 -0.63 -14.86 -18.35
N PRO A 162 -0.45 -16.19 -18.42
CA PRO A 162 -1.34 -17.08 -19.17
C PRO A 162 -2.50 -17.65 -18.35
N LEU A 163 -2.60 -17.34 -17.05
CA LEU A 163 -3.57 -17.94 -16.15
C LEU A 163 -4.82 -17.05 -16.00
N ASN A 164 -5.99 -17.68 -16.00
CA ASN A 164 -7.18 -17.03 -15.48
C ASN A 164 -7.17 -17.16 -13.94
N LEU A 165 -6.79 -16.10 -13.24
CA LEU A 165 -6.66 -16.13 -11.78
C LEU A 165 -8.01 -16.24 -11.05
N ASP A 166 -9.12 -15.97 -11.73
CA ASP A 166 -10.44 -15.95 -11.10
C ASP A 166 -11.01 -17.37 -10.91
N ILE A 167 -10.57 -18.33 -11.73
CA ILE A 167 -10.98 -19.74 -11.63
C ILE A 167 -10.18 -20.51 -10.57
N LEU A 168 -9.02 -19.99 -10.15
CA LEU A 168 -8.19 -20.65 -9.15
C LEU A 168 -8.83 -20.54 -7.76
N THR A 169 -8.74 -21.63 -7.01
CA THR A 169 -9.08 -21.70 -5.60
C THR A 169 -8.07 -20.94 -4.74
N VAL A 170 -8.40 -20.71 -3.47
CA VAL A 170 -7.48 -20.04 -2.54
C VAL A 170 -6.21 -20.86 -2.34
N ASP A 171 -6.32 -22.19 -2.29
CA ASP A 171 -5.18 -23.08 -2.11
C ASP A 171 -4.27 -23.06 -3.34
N GLU A 172 -4.83 -23.16 -4.55
CA GLU A 172 -4.04 -23.06 -5.80
C GLU A 172 -3.36 -21.69 -5.97
N LEU A 173 -4.02 -20.61 -5.53
CA LEU A 173 -3.39 -19.28 -5.49
C LEU A 173 -2.28 -19.23 -4.44
N GLY A 174 -2.46 -19.91 -3.31
CA GLY A 174 -1.45 -20.06 -2.26
C GLY A 174 -0.20 -20.76 -2.78
N ASP A 175 -0.39 -21.91 -3.43
CA ASP A 175 0.69 -22.68 -4.06
C ASP A 175 1.44 -21.84 -5.11
N LEU A 176 0.71 -21.12 -5.98
CA LEU A 176 1.30 -20.23 -6.97
C LEU A 176 2.18 -19.14 -6.31
N VAL A 177 1.69 -18.52 -5.23
CA VAL A 177 2.41 -17.47 -4.50
C VAL A 177 3.63 -18.02 -3.79
N GLY A 178 3.50 -19.16 -3.11
CA GLY A 178 4.60 -19.85 -2.42
C GLY A 178 5.72 -20.23 -3.39
N GLU A 179 5.38 -20.87 -4.52
CA GLU A 179 6.35 -21.20 -5.58
C GLU A 179 7.06 -19.94 -6.13
N CYS A 180 6.34 -18.81 -6.24
CA CYS A 180 6.95 -17.55 -6.65
C CYS A 180 7.90 -17.00 -5.58
N ALA A 181 7.55 -17.08 -4.30
CA ALA A 181 8.39 -16.65 -3.19
C ALA A 181 9.68 -17.48 -3.10
N GLU A 182 9.58 -18.80 -3.17
CA GLU A 182 10.73 -19.72 -3.22
C GLU A 182 11.64 -19.43 -4.43
N ALA A 183 11.05 -19.19 -5.60
CA ALA A 183 11.80 -18.83 -6.80
C ALA A 183 12.56 -17.49 -6.65
N VAL A 184 12.00 -16.52 -5.92
CA VAL A 184 12.71 -15.28 -5.59
C VAL A 184 13.87 -15.56 -4.63
N MET A 185 13.65 -16.34 -3.57
CA MET A 185 14.66 -16.64 -2.58
C MET A 185 15.83 -17.47 -3.12
N SER A 186 15.56 -18.44 -4.00
CA SER A 186 16.58 -19.28 -4.64
C SER A 186 17.51 -18.53 -5.59
N ARG A 187 17.07 -17.38 -6.14
CA ARG A 187 17.90 -16.49 -6.96
C ARG A 187 18.81 -15.57 -6.13
N GLY A 188 18.71 -15.65 -4.81
CA GLY A 188 19.42 -14.81 -3.84
C GLY A 188 18.44 -13.95 -3.06
N ALA A 189 18.52 -14.01 -1.73
CA ALA A 189 17.71 -13.18 -0.86
C ALA A 189 17.91 -11.70 -1.20
N PRO A 190 16.83 -10.91 -1.34
CA PRO A 190 16.94 -9.47 -1.54
C PRO A 190 17.78 -8.85 -0.42
N ARG A 191 18.77 -8.06 -0.79
CA ARG A 191 19.60 -7.31 0.14
C ARG A 191 19.55 -5.87 -0.33
N ARG A 192 19.22 -4.96 0.60
CA ARG A 192 19.34 -3.53 0.35
C ARG A 192 20.75 -3.27 -0.17
N ALA A 193 20.88 -2.62 -1.33
CA ALA A 193 22.16 -2.09 -1.76
C ALA A 193 22.68 -1.21 -0.61
N ALA A 194 23.84 -1.58 -0.03
CA ALA A 194 24.44 -0.81 1.04
C ALA A 194 24.46 0.64 0.58
N ALA A 195 23.82 1.53 1.35
CA ALA A 195 23.89 2.95 1.08
C ALA A 195 25.38 3.29 1.02
N GLU A 196 25.86 3.72 -0.13
CA GLU A 196 27.19 4.32 -0.23
C GLU A 196 27.21 5.44 0.81
N SER A 197 28.02 5.23 1.85
CA SER A 197 28.39 6.24 2.82
C SER A 197 29.16 7.31 2.08
N ALA A 198 28.44 8.26 1.47
CA ALA A 198 29.01 9.51 1.02
C ALA A 198 29.13 10.42 2.25
N SER A 199 30.34 10.44 2.80
CA SER A 199 30.85 11.51 3.65
C SER A 199 30.83 12.86 2.94
#